data_AF-A0A9E3MCF3-F1
#
_entry.id   AF-A0A9E3MCF3-F1
#
_cell.length_a   1.000
_cell.length_b   1.000
_cell.length_c   1.000
_cell.angle_alpha   90.00
_cell.angle_beta   90.00
_cell.angle_gamma   90.00
#
_symmetry.space_group_name_H-M   'P 1'
#
loop_
_entity.id
_entity.type
_entity.pdbx_description
1 polymer ?
#
loop_
_entity_poly.entity_id
_entity_poly.type
_entity_poly.pdbx_seq_one_letter_code
_entity_poly.pdbx_strand_id
1 'polypeptide(L)'
;MNRSAELPDPEVPEIDDDDVREQLMARTAELLGVPARACPIRACWRNGACRYVSVKTCPSLPACLHWLPEAERAGFDALYVRVRAAFFIVAMEAEPLPSPDPEMRELQDAALEIAATVLCHDPANRPVVRRWIRRRRDKLPALLEGDALDAYRAAVDSVPREKLKGLPWML
;
A
#
# COMPACT_ATOMS: atom_id res chain seq x y z
N MET A 1 -32.09 6.55 -15.54
CA MET A 1 -30.71 7.09 -15.40
C MET A 1 -30.32 6.96 -13.94
N ASN A 2 -29.74 5.82 -13.57
CA ASN A 2 -29.32 5.56 -12.19
C ASN A 2 -27.99 6.27 -11.94
N ARG A 3 -28.03 7.34 -11.16
CA ARG A 3 -26.85 7.87 -10.47
C ARG A 3 -26.42 6.82 -9.46
N SER A 4 -25.44 6.00 -9.81
CA SER A 4 -24.66 5.25 -8.83
C SER A 4 -24.09 6.29 -7.88
N ALA A 5 -24.56 6.31 -6.64
CA ALA A 5 -23.98 7.11 -5.59
C ALA A 5 -22.55 6.56 -5.38
N GLU A 6 -21.55 7.29 -5.84
CA GLU A 6 -20.17 7.12 -5.40
C GLU A 6 -20.19 7.34 -3.88
N LEU A 7 -20.18 6.24 -3.13
CA LEU A 7 -19.98 6.28 -1.69
C LEU A 7 -18.56 6.79 -1.44
N PRO A 8 -18.34 7.63 -0.42
CA PRO A 8 -17.00 8.08 -0.07
C PRO A 8 -16.08 6.88 0.15
N ASP A 9 -14.87 6.94 -0.39
CA ASP A 9 -13.85 5.91 -0.23
C ASP A 9 -13.71 5.56 1.27
N PRO A 10 -13.62 4.27 1.63
CA PRO A 10 -13.51 3.85 3.02
C PRO A 10 -12.28 4.50 3.66
N GLU A 11 -12.49 5.17 4.80
CA GLU A 11 -11.43 5.83 5.55
C GLU A 11 -10.43 4.78 6.08
N VAL A 12 -9.27 4.69 5.43
CA VAL A 12 -8.15 3.89 5.96
C VAL A 12 -7.75 4.51 7.30
N PRO A 13 -7.64 3.72 8.39
CA PRO A 13 -7.26 4.25 9.70
C PRO A 13 -5.95 5.05 9.62
N GLU A 14 -5.88 6.15 10.36
CA GLU A 14 -4.64 6.90 10.47
C GLU A 14 -3.58 6.11 11.22
N ILE A 15 -2.32 6.33 10.86
CA ILE A 15 -1.18 5.74 11.54
C ILE A 15 -0.70 6.80 12.53
N ASP A 16 -0.88 6.50 13.82
CA ASP A 16 -0.57 7.42 14.93
C ASP A 16 0.94 7.62 15.15
N ASP A 17 1.77 6.73 14.61
CA ASP A 17 3.22 6.82 14.67
C ASP A 17 3.78 7.62 13.48
N ASP A 18 4.24 8.84 13.78
CA ASP A 18 4.80 9.75 12.79
C ASP A 18 6.04 9.16 12.08
N ASP A 19 6.93 8.47 12.80
CA ASP A 19 8.14 7.88 12.21
C ASP A 19 7.80 6.77 11.21
N VAL A 20 6.78 5.96 11.54
CA VAL A 20 6.25 4.94 10.62
C VAL A 20 5.63 5.61 9.40
N ARG A 21 4.82 6.65 9.61
CA ARG A 21 4.16 7.39 8.53
C ARG A 21 5.18 7.99 7.55
N GLU A 22 6.22 8.63 8.08
CA GLU A 22 7.30 9.21 7.28
C GLU A 22 8.06 8.16 6.47
N GLN A 23 8.37 7.00 7.08
CA GLN A 23 9.02 5.89 6.39
C GLN A 23 8.16 5.32 5.27
N LEU A 24 6.85 5.13 5.50
CA LEU A 24 5.93 4.65 4.47
C LEU A 24 5.87 5.62 3.29
N MET A 25 5.77 6.94 3.55
CA MET A 25 5.79 7.95 2.48
C MET A 25 7.12 7.97 1.73
N ALA A 26 8.25 7.91 2.44
CA ALA A 26 9.57 7.89 1.83
C ALA A 26 9.74 6.67 0.90
N ARG A 27 9.39 5.47 1.37
CA ARG A 27 9.45 4.24 0.56
C ARG A 27 8.49 4.26 -0.63
N THR A 28 7.32 4.86 -0.47
CA THR A 28 6.37 5.06 -1.57
C THR A 28 6.97 5.98 -2.65
N ALA A 29 7.61 7.07 -2.26
CA ALA A 29 8.26 7.99 -3.19
C ALA A 29 9.46 7.33 -3.89
N GLU A 30 10.22 6.51 -3.17
CA GLU A 30 11.33 5.72 -3.70
C GLU A 30 10.89 4.71 -4.76
N LEU A 31 9.81 3.97 -4.48
CA LEU A 31 9.25 3.01 -5.43
C LEU A 31 8.83 3.69 -6.74
N LEU A 32 8.25 4.89 -6.65
CA LEU A 32 7.87 5.69 -7.83
C LEU A 32 9.06 6.43 -8.48
N GLY A 33 10.28 6.28 -7.96
CA GLY A 33 11.49 6.93 -8.50
C GLY A 33 11.49 8.46 -8.36
N VAL A 34 10.60 9.01 -7.54
CA VAL A 34 10.42 10.46 -7.37
C VAL A 34 11.70 11.16 -6.89
N PRO A 35 12.49 10.62 -5.94
CA PRO A 35 13.74 11.24 -5.51
C PRO A 35 14.74 11.51 -6.63
N ALA A 36 14.83 10.62 -7.63
CA ALA A 36 15.76 10.77 -8.75
C ALA A 36 15.22 11.65 -9.88
N ARG A 37 13.90 11.70 -10.06
CA ARG A 37 13.26 12.44 -11.15
C ARG A 37 12.95 13.91 -10.84
N ALA A 38 12.47 14.20 -9.64
CA ALA A 38 11.86 15.50 -9.34
C ALA A 38 12.53 16.26 -8.18
N CYS A 39 13.26 15.58 -7.30
CA CYS A 39 13.81 16.23 -6.12
C CYS A 39 15.04 17.10 -6.44
N PRO A 40 15.07 18.39 -6.04
CA PRO A 40 16.23 19.25 -6.24
C PRO A 40 17.38 18.95 -5.27
N ILE A 41 17.13 18.13 -4.24
CA ILE A 41 18.15 17.79 -3.25
C ILE A 41 19.08 16.74 -3.84
N ARG A 42 20.31 17.15 -4.16
CA ARG A 42 21.34 16.31 -4.78
C ARG A 42 21.59 14.97 -4.07
N ALA A 43 21.49 14.95 -2.73
CA ALA A 43 21.67 13.73 -1.96
C ALA A 43 20.54 12.71 -2.17
N CYS A 44 19.30 13.16 -2.37
CA CYS A 44 18.15 12.29 -2.64
C CYS A 44 18.26 11.67 -4.04
N TRP A 45 18.52 12.50 -5.05
CA TRP A 45 18.69 12.02 -6.43
C TRP A 45 19.82 10.99 -6.52
N ARG A 46 21.03 11.29 -6.04
CA ARG A 46 22.18 10.39 -6.21
C ARG A 46 21.99 9.00 -5.58
N ASN A 47 21.17 8.90 -4.54
CA ASN A 47 20.91 7.65 -3.85
C ASN A 47 19.59 7.00 -4.25
N GLY A 48 18.75 7.67 -5.05
CA GLY A 48 17.38 7.22 -5.33
C GLY A 48 16.48 7.12 -4.10
N ALA A 49 16.83 7.80 -3.00
CA ALA A 49 16.21 7.64 -1.69
C ALA A 49 15.76 8.99 -1.11
N CYS A 50 14.56 9.07 -0.52
CA CYS A 50 14.10 10.31 0.09
C CYS A 50 14.72 10.47 1.48
N ARG A 51 15.67 11.40 1.62
CA ARG A 51 16.34 11.69 2.91
C ARG A 51 15.71 12.81 3.72
N TYR A 52 14.73 13.50 3.15
CA TYR A 52 14.12 14.68 3.74
C TYR A 52 12.61 14.54 3.68
N VAL A 53 12.03 13.97 4.73
CA VAL A 53 10.60 14.09 5.01
C VAL A 53 10.42 15.34 5.87
N SER A 54 9.57 16.26 5.41
CA SER A 54 9.36 17.54 6.08
C SER A 54 8.44 17.33 7.28
N VAL A 55 9.01 17.33 8.48
CA VAL A 55 8.28 17.38 9.77
C VAL A 55 7.52 18.70 9.99
N LYS A 56 7.73 19.71 9.14
CA LYS A 56 7.14 21.06 9.27
C LYS A 56 5.81 21.23 8.53
N THR A 57 5.42 20.27 7.70
CA THR A 57 4.11 20.24 7.05
C THR A 57 3.20 19.32 7.84
N CYS A 58 1.91 19.64 7.93
CA CYS A 58 0.89 18.73 8.46
C CYS A 58 -0.12 18.43 7.34
N PRO A 59 -0.15 17.20 6.81
CA PRO A 59 0.71 16.07 7.17
C PRO A 59 2.18 16.27 6.76
N SER A 60 3.12 15.58 7.43
CA SER A 60 4.52 15.56 7.03
C SER A 60 4.61 14.94 5.63
N LEU A 61 5.42 15.52 4.75
CA LEU A 61 5.50 15.08 3.34
C LEU A 61 6.96 14.96 2.91
N PRO A 62 7.31 13.94 2.11
CA PRO A 62 8.59 13.92 1.42
C PRO A 62 8.80 15.23 0.65
N ALA A 63 9.96 15.86 0.83
CA ALA A 63 10.28 17.12 0.18
C ALA A 63 10.21 17.01 -1.36
N CYS A 64 10.41 15.81 -1.89
CA CYS A 64 10.33 15.52 -3.32
C CYS A 64 8.90 15.67 -3.91
N LEU A 65 7.84 15.51 -3.11
CA LEU A 65 6.45 15.66 -3.58
C LEU A 65 6.09 17.11 -3.92
N HIS A 66 6.79 18.08 -3.34
CA HIS A 66 6.55 19.51 -3.62
C HIS A 66 6.89 19.88 -5.08
N TRP A 67 7.64 19.02 -5.78
CA TRP A 67 8.13 19.26 -7.13
C TRP A 67 7.40 18.41 -8.18
N LEU A 68 6.41 17.62 -7.77
CA LEU A 68 5.61 16.82 -8.68
C LEU A 68 4.46 17.67 -9.27
N PRO A 69 4.15 17.50 -10.57
CA PRO A 69 2.88 17.95 -11.14
C PRO A 69 1.69 17.31 -10.40
N GLU A 70 0.55 17.99 -10.42
CA GLU A 70 -0.67 17.53 -9.73
C GLU A 70 -1.08 16.11 -10.13
N ALA A 71 -1.02 15.77 -11.42
CA ALA A 71 -1.35 14.43 -11.91
C ALA A 71 -0.40 13.34 -11.37
N GLU A 72 0.90 13.62 -11.28
CA GLU A 72 1.87 12.67 -10.71
C GLU A 72 1.71 12.55 -9.19
N ARG A 73 1.36 13.66 -8.53
CA ARG A 73 1.05 13.67 -7.09
C ARG A 73 -0.19 12.83 -6.78
N ALA A 74 -1.24 12.91 -7.60
CA ALA A 74 -2.42 12.06 -7.45
C ALA A 74 -2.06 10.55 -7.53
N GLY A 75 -1.12 10.19 -8.41
CA GLY A 75 -0.58 8.83 -8.49
C GLY A 75 0.14 8.39 -7.21
N PHE A 76 0.95 9.28 -6.62
CA PHE A 76 1.56 9.04 -5.31
C PHE A 76 0.50 8.85 -4.22
N ASP A 77 -0.46 9.76 -4.12
CA ASP A 77 -1.49 9.74 -3.07
C ASP A 77 -2.34 8.46 -3.17
N ALA A 78 -2.70 8.04 -4.38
CA ALA A 78 -3.45 6.80 -4.63
C ALA A 78 -2.66 5.55 -4.19
N LEU A 79 -1.35 5.49 -4.46
CA LEU A 79 -0.52 4.38 -4.00
C LEU A 79 -0.32 4.44 -2.48
N TYR A 80 -0.13 5.62 -1.92
CA TYR A 80 0.12 5.80 -0.49
C TYR A 80 -1.08 5.35 0.37
N VAL A 81 -2.32 5.59 -0.09
CA VAL A 81 -3.53 5.04 0.53
C VAL A 81 -3.47 3.51 0.62
N ARG A 82 -3.04 2.84 -0.46
CA ARG A 82 -2.90 1.37 -0.50
C ARG A 82 -1.78 0.89 0.43
N VAL A 83 -0.66 1.61 0.49
CA VAL A 83 0.45 1.34 1.42
C VAL A 83 -0.01 1.43 2.87
N ARG A 84 -0.82 2.43 3.22
CA ARG A 84 -1.41 2.55 4.56
C ARG A 84 -2.33 1.38 4.88
N ALA A 85 -3.19 0.96 3.96
CA ALA A 85 -4.03 -0.22 4.16
C ALA A 85 -3.18 -1.49 4.33
N ALA A 86 -2.16 -1.65 3.49
CA ALA A 86 -1.21 -2.76 3.54
C ALA A 86 -0.45 -2.83 4.88
N PHE A 87 -0.10 -1.69 5.49
CA PHE A 87 0.50 -1.62 6.81
C PHE A 87 -0.33 -2.38 7.86
N PHE A 88 -1.64 -2.11 7.92
CA PHE A 88 -2.53 -2.79 8.87
C PHE A 88 -2.68 -4.27 8.55
N ILE A 89 -2.74 -4.66 7.27
CA ILE A 89 -2.80 -6.07 6.87
C ILE A 89 -1.58 -6.83 7.41
N VAL A 90 -0.37 -6.30 7.19
CA VAL A 90 0.86 -6.95 7.65
C VAL A 90 0.98 -6.92 9.18
N ALA A 91 0.65 -5.79 9.82
CA ALA A 91 0.71 -5.64 11.27
C ALA A 91 -0.24 -6.60 12.01
N MET A 92 -1.43 -6.86 11.45
CA MET A 92 -2.40 -7.83 11.98
C MET A 92 -2.14 -9.27 11.51
N GLU A 93 -1.05 -9.51 10.77
CA GLU A 93 -0.76 -10.80 10.14
C GLU A 93 -1.89 -11.35 9.25
N ALA A 94 -2.75 -10.48 8.73
CA ALA A 94 -3.90 -10.85 7.91
C ALA A 94 -3.46 -11.34 6.53
N GLU A 95 -4.28 -12.20 5.92
CA GLU A 95 -4.07 -12.65 4.54
C GLU A 95 -4.82 -11.70 3.58
N PRO A 96 -4.12 -10.94 2.73
CA PRO A 96 -4.79 -10.11 1.73
C PRO A 96 -5.42 -10.99 0.65
N LEU A 97 -6.64 -10.65 0.21
CA LEU A 97 -7.17 -11.26 -1.00
C LEU A 97 -6.46 -10.64 -2.22
N PRO A 98 -6.00 -11.45 -3.18
CA PRO A 98 -5.36 -10.92 -4.36
C PRO A 98 -6.39 -10.19 -5.23
N SER A 99 -6.02 -9.02 -5.75
CA SER A 99 -6.86 -8.34 -6.74
C SER A 99 -7.05 -9.22 -7.99
N PRO A 100 -8.28 -9.28 -8.56
CA PRO A 100 -8.52 -10.02 -9.80
C PRO A 100 -7.85 -9.36 -11.01
N ASP A 101 -7.63 -8.05 -10.96
CA ASP A 101 -6.94 -7.29 -12.01
C ASP A 101 -5.41 -7.39 -11.83
N PRO A 102 -4.64 -7.86 -12.84
CA PRO A 102 -3.20 -8.01 -12.76
C PRO A 102 -2.45 -6.73 -12.38
N GLU A 103 -2.81 -5.58 -12.94
CA GLU A 103 -2.12 -4.32 -12.65
C GLU A 103 -2.35 -3.88 -11.19
N MET A 104 -3.59 -4.01 -10.73
CA MET A 104 -3.95 -3.75 -9.33
C MET A 104 -3.31 -4.74 -8.36
N ARG A 105 -3.05 -5.98 -8.79
CA ARG A 105 -2.32 -6.98 -8.01
C ARG A 105 -0.86 -6.60 -7.84
N GLU A 106 -0.19 -6.12 -8.89
CA GLU A 106 1.19 -5.63 -8.79
C GLU A 106 1.29 -4.44 -7.83
N LEU A 107 0.34 -3.49 -7.90
CA LEU A 107 0.27 -2.37 -6.96
C LEU A 107 0.02 -2.82 -5.52
N GLN A 108 -0.84 -3.82 -5.33
CA GLN A 108 -1.10 -4.41 -4.01
C GLN A 108 0.15 -5.10 -3.44
N ASP A 109 0.87 -5.86 -4.28
CA ASP A 109 2.10 -6.54 -3.90
C ASP A 109 3.18 -5.54 -3.49
N ALA A 110 3.36 -4.48 -4.27
CA ALA A 110 4.30 -3.41 -3.97
C ALA A 110 3.94 -2.68 -2.67
N ALA A 111 2.65 -2.41 -2.43
CA ALA A 111 2.18 -1.80 -1.20
C ALA A 111 2.48 -2.67 0.04
N LEU A 112 2.27 -3.99 -0.08
CA LEU A 112 2.57 -4.96 0.99
C LEU A 112 4.07 -5.10 1.22
N GLU A 113 4.89 -5.03 0.19
CA GLU A 113 6.36 -5.04 0.32
C GLU A 113 6.87 -3.78 1.05
N ILE A 114 6.34 -2.60 0.71
CA ILE A 114 6.67 -1.35 1.43
C ILE A 114 6.29 -1.47 2.90
N ALA A 115 5.04 -1.87 3.19
CA ALA A 115 4.54 -2.03 4.55
C ALA A 115 5.40 -3.00 5.38
N ALA A 116 5.70 -4.18 4.82
CA ALA A 116 6.55 -5.17 5.47
C ALA A 116 7.98 -4.67 5.71
N THR A 117 8.53 -3.90 4.77
CA THR A 117 9.86 -3.29 4.89
C THR A 117 9.91 -2.30 6.05
N VAL A 118 8.91 -1.42 6.17
CA VAL A 118 8.84 -0.45 7.27
C VAL A 118 8.63 -1.15 8.61
N LEU A 119 7.72 -2.11 8.70
CA LEU A 119 7.52 -2.89 9.93
C LEU A 119 8.79 -3.66 10.33
N CYS A 120 9.60 -4.13 9.38
CA CYS A 120 10.88 -4.78 9.68
C CYS A 120 11.97 -3.83 10.21
N HIS A 121 11.78 -2.50 10.12
CA HIS A 121 12.74 -1.55 10.68
C HIS A 121 12.86 -1.74 12.20
N ASP A 122 11.73 -1.88 12.89
CA ASP A 122 11.66 -2.23 14.31
C ASP A 122 12.10 -3.69 14.55
N PRO A 123 13.17 -3.93 15.32
CA PRO A 123 13.62 -5.27 15.68
C PRO A 123 12.53 -6.17 16.30
N ALA A 124 11.57 -5.61 17.03
CA ALA A 124 10.50 -6.37 17.69
C ALA A 124 9.54 -7.03 16.67
N ASN A 125 9.27 -6.36 15.56
CA ASN A 125 8.33 -6.81 14.52
C ASN A 125 8.97 -7.79 13.52
N ARG A 126 10.31 -7.78 13.38
CA ARG A 126 11.03 -8.61 12.38
C ARG A 126 10.65 -10.09 12.37
N PRO A 127 10.55 -10.80 13.51
CA PRO A 127 10.21 -12.23 13.48
C PRO A 127 8.81 -12.47 12.94
N VAL A 128 7.84 -11.64 13.34
CA VAL A 128 6.44 -11.72 12.92
C VAL A 128 6.32 -11.47 11.42
N VAL A 129 6.86 -10.34 10.94
CA VAL A 129 6.80 -9.97 9.53
C VAL A 129 7.49 -11.02 8.64
N ARG A 130 8.66 -11.54 9.06
CA ARG A 130 9.35 -12.60 8.30
C ARG A 130 8.55 -13.88 8.21
N ARG A 131 7.84 -14.28 9.27
CA ARG A 131 6.93 -15.44 9.21
C ARG A 131 5.78 -15.18 8.25
N TRP A 132 5.19 -13.99 8.31
CA TRP A 132 4.12 -13.59 7.41
C TRP A 132 4.56 -13.63 5.94
N ILE A 133 5.72 -13.04 5.60
CA ILE A 133 6.29 -13.08 4.24
C ILE A 133 6.49 -14.52 3.77
N ARG A 134 7.02 -15.42 4.62
CA ARG A 134 7.21 -16.83 4.25
C ARG A 134 5.88 -17.52 3.97
N ARG A 135 4.91 -17.40 4.88
CA ARG A 135 3.56 -17.98 4.70
C ARG A 135 2.93 -17.50 3.39
N ARG A 136 3.06 -16.21 3.09
CA ARG A 136 2.55 -15.62 1.86
C ARG A 136 3.26 -16.14 0.61
N ARG A 137 4.59 -16.28 0.65
CA ARG A 137 5.36 -16.84 -0.46
C ARG A 137 5.00 -18.30 -0.75
N ASP A 138 4.77 -19.09 0.30
CA ASP A 138 4.37 -20.49 0.17
C ASP A 138 2.93 -20.65 -0.35
N LYS A 139 2.11 -19.61 -0.16
CA LYS A 139 0.71 -19.54 -0.61
C LYS A 139 0.50 -18.70 -1.86
N LEU A 140 1.58 -18.20 -2.49
CA LEU A 140 1.50 -17.34 -3.68
C LEU A 140 0.45 -17.95 -4.62
N PRO A 141 -0.70 -17.27 -4.80
CA PRO A 141 -1.82 -17.92 -5.45
C PRO A 141 -1.34 -18.33 -6.84
N ALA A 142 -1.66 -19.57 -7.22
CA ALA A 142 -1.80 -19.88 -8.63
C ALA A 142 -2.50 -18.66 -9.25
N LEU A 143 -1.89 -18.06 -10.28
CA LEU A 143 -2.55 -17.04 -11.10
C LEU A 143 -4.02 -17.43 -11.18
N LEU A 144 -4.93 -16.58 -10.70
CA LEU A 144 -6.36 -16.88 -10.74
C LEU A 144 -6.76 -16.92 -12.23
N GLU A 145 -6.53 -18.06 -12.85
CA GLU A 145 -6.85 -18.42 -14.22
C GLU A 145 -7.82 -19.60 -14.15
N GLY A 146 -8.82 -19.58 -15.02
CA GLY A 146 -9.85 -20.64 -15.08
C GLY A 146 -10.58 -20.86 -13.76
N ASP A 147 -10.69 -22.12 -13.36
CA ASP A 147 -11.52 -22.59 -12.25
C ASP A 147 -11.19 -21.94 -10.90
N ALA A 148 -9.95 -21.47 -10.69
CA ALA A 148 -9.55 -20.79 -9.46
C ALA A 148 -10.15 -19.38 -9.36
N LEU A 149 -10.25 -18.65 -10.48
CA LEU A 149 -10.92 -17.34 -10.55
C LEU A 149 -12.43 -17.48 -10.35
N ASP A 150 -13.03 -18.53 -10.90
CA ASP A 150 -14.46 -18.80 -10.75
C ASP A 150 -14.80 -19.25 -9.32
N ALA A 151 -13.95 -20.07 -8.69
CA ALA A 151 -14.07 -20.41 -7.28
C ALA A 151 -13.89 -19.19 -6.37
N TYR A 152 -12.99 -18.27 -6.71
CA TYR A 152 -12.82 -17.00 -6.00
C TYR A 152 -14.05 -16.10 -6.13
N ARG A 153 -14.58 -15.90 -7.35
CA ARG A 153 -15.81 -15.14 -7.58
C ARG A 153 -16.98 -15.73 -6.81
N ALA A 154 -17.15 -17.05 -6.89
CA ALA A 154 -18.18 -17.76 -6.13
C ALA A 154 -17.99 -17.60 -4.61
N ALA A 155 -16.75 -17.64 -4.11
CA ALA A 155 -16.46 -17.42 -2.70
C ALA A 155 -16.81 -15.98 -2.28
N VAL A 156 -16.37 -14.96 -3.03
CA VAL A 156 -16.69 -13.54 -2.78
C VAL A 156 -18.20 -13.30 -2.85
N ASP A 157 -18.88 -13.82 -3.87
CA ASP A 157 -20.33 -13.69 -4.04
C ASP A 157 -21.13 -14.42 -2.95
N SER A 158 -20.55 -15.48 -2.36
CA SER A 158 -21.13 -16.21 -1.24
C SER A 158 -20.95 -15.53 0.12
N VAL A 159 -20.02 -14.57 0.25
CA VAL A 159 -19.90 -13.78 1.47
C VAL A 159 -21.06 -12.78 1.49
N PRO A 160 -21.90 -12.79 2.55
CA PRO A 160 -22.97 -11.81 2.67
C PRO A 160 -22.39 -10.41 2.52
N ARG A 161 -22.98 -9.57 1.66
CA ARG A 161 -22.49 -8.20 1.45
C ARG A 161 -22.29 -7.45 2.77
N GLU A 162 -23.07 -7.74 3.82
CA GLU A 162 -22.87 -7.18 5.16
C GLU A 162 -21.56 -7.57 5.85
N LYS A 163 -20.95 -8.71 5.52
CA LYS A 163 -19.65 -9.15 6.05
C LYS A 163 -18.47 -8.64 5.22
N LEU A 164 -18.64 -8.47 3.90
CA LEU A 164 -17.67 -7.78 3.04
C LEU A 164 -17.56 -6.29 3.40
N LYS A 165 -18.66 -5.68 3.87
CA LYS A 165 -18.69 -4.30 4.40
C LYS A 165 -17.73 -4.04 5.57
N GLY A 166 -17.18 -5.08 6.22
CA GLY A 166 -16.21 -4.97 7.31
C GLY A 166 -14.74 -5.26 6.92
N LEU A 167 -14.46 -5.64 5.67
CA LEU A 167 -13.12 -6.05 5.20
C LEU A 167 -12.83 -5.40 3.83
N PRO A 168 -12.32 -4.15 3.80
CA PRO A 168 -12.35 -3.29 2.62
C PRO A 168 -11.28 -3.59 1.55
N TRP A 169 -10.44 -4.61 1.72
CA TRP A 169 -9.37 -4.99 0.77
C TRP A 169 -9.74 -6.18 -0.13
N MET A 170 -11.02 -6.55 -0.19
CA MET A 170 -11.54 -7.68 -0.96
C MET A 170 -12.29 -7.28 -2.24
N LEU A 171 -12.43 -5.98 -2.53
CA LEU A 171 -13.10 -5.45 -3.72
C LEU A 171 -12.11 -4.70 -4.60
#